data_AF-A0A828QX45-F1
#
_entry.id   AF-A0A828QX45-F1
#
_cell.length_a   1.000
_cell.length_b   1.000
_cell.length_c   1.000
_cell.angle_alpha   90.00
_cell.angle_beta   90.00
_cell.angle_gamma   90.00
#
_symmetry.space_group_name_H-M   'P 1'
#
loop_
_entity.id
_entity.type
_entity.pdbx_description
1 polymer ?
#
loop_
_entity_poly.entity_id
_entity_poly.type
_entity_poly.pdbx_seq_one_letter_code
_entity_poly.pdbx_strand_id
1 'polypeptide(L)'
;MKNYFKQFVLILEKKVQLRQKYAINEEAILSYLKENHTTAKKLKDILELELTHIKQVRPDIIASWKYYAEFEKIWEKLELSRS
;
A
#
# COMPACT_ATOMS: atom_id res chain seq x y z
N MET A 1 0.05 4.71 44.56
CA MET A 1 0.89 3.99 43.57
C MET A 1 0.09 3.08 42.64
N LYS A 2 -0.84 2.23 43.13
CA LYS A 2 -1.65 1.31 42.29
C LYS A 2 -2.53 2.00 41.21
N ASN A 3 -3.04 3.21 41.47
CA ASN A 3 -3.92 3.91 40.51
C ASN A 3 -3.15 4.49 39.30
N TYR A 4 -1.95 5.04 39.56
CA TYR A 4 -1.07 5.55 38.51
C TYR A 4 -0.70 4.45 37.51
N PHE A 5 -0.31 3.27 38.03
CA PHE A 5 0.06 2.15 37.17
C PHE A 5 -1.12 1.66 36.32
N LYS A 6 -2.33 1.63 36.87
CA LYS A 6 -3.55 1.29 36.10
C LYS A 6 -3.82 2.29 34.97
N GLN A 7 -3.74 3.60 35.26
CA GLN A 7 -3.92 4.63 34.23
C GLN A 7 -2.84 4.57 33.16
N PHE A 8 -1.60 4.29 33.57
CA PHE A 8 -0.48 4.13 32.65
C PHE A 8 -0.70 2.95 31.68
N VAL A 9 -1.09 1.78 32.18
CA VAL A 9 -1.40 0.61 31.34
C VAL A 9 -2.57 0.90 30.38
N LEU A 10 -3.64 1.55 30.84
CA LEU A 10 -4.77 1.94 29.98
C LEU A 10 -4.35 2.87 28.84
N ILE A 11 -3.45 3.83 29.10
CA ILE A 11 -2.94 4.74 28.07
C ILE A 11 -2.06 3.98 27.08
N LEU A 12 -1.25 3.03 27.55
CA LEU A 12 -0.43 2.19 26.68
C LEU A 12 -1.29 1.34 25.74
N GLU A 13 -2.34 0.69 26.26
CA GLU A 13 -3.29 -0.09 25.46
C GLU A 13 -3.96 0.79 24.39
N LYS A 14 -4.44 1.98 24.76
CA LYS A 14 -5.00 2.94 23.79
C LYS A 14 -4.00 3.31 22.71
N LYS A 15 -2.73 3.55 23.06
CA LYS A 15 -1.68 3.87 22.07
C LYS A 15 -1.38 2.69 21.14
N VAL A 16 -1.40 1.46 21.64
CA VAL A 16 -1.23 0.25 20.82
C VAL A 16 -2.40 0.12 19.84
N GLN A 17 -3.64 0.26 20.33
CA GLN A 17 -4.84 0.18 19.49
C GLN A 17 -4.87 1.28 18.42
N LEU A 18 -4.49 2.52 18.76
CA LEU A 18 -4.40 3.60 17.78
C LEU A 18 -3.38 3.28 16.69
N ARG A 19 -2.18 2.80 17.06
CA ARG A 19 -1.17 2.40 16.07
C ARG A 19 -1.64 1.26 15.19
N GLN A 20 -2.34 0.27 15.74
CA GLN A 20 -2.91 -0.82 14.94
C GLN A 20 -4.02 -0.32 14.00
N LYS A 21 -4.89 0.58 14.48
CA LYS A 21 -5.98 1.15 13.69
C LYS A 21 -5.50 2.01 12.53
N TYR A 22 -4.44 2.77 12.74
CA TYR A 22 -3.86 3.66 11.73
C TYR A 22 -2.62 3.07 11.06
N ALA A 23 -2.35 1.77 11.26
CA ALA A 23 -1.28 1.09 10.57
C ALA A 23 -1.62 1.10 9.08
N ILE A 24 -0.77 1.74 8.29
CA ILE A 24 -0.87 1.70 6.84
C ILE A 24 -0.52 0.28 6.42
N ASN A 25 -1.44 -0.39 5.76
CA ASN A 25 -1.24 -1.68 5.12
C ASN A 25 -1.29 -1.51 3.59
N GLU A 26 -0.99 -2.58 2.87
CA GLU A 26 -0.92 -2.58 1.42
C GLU A 26 -2.27 -2.23 0.78
N GLU A 27 -3.39 -2.65 1.38
CA GLU A 27 -4.75 -2.31 0.92
C GLU A 27 -5.05 -0.81 1.05
N ALA A 28 -4.59 -0.17 2.13
CA ALA A 28 -4.70 1.27 2.33
C ALA A 28 -3.87 2.03 1.28
N ILE A 29 -2.68 1.54 0.95
CA ILE A 29 -1.84 2.12 -0.11
C ILE A 29 -2.53 2.00 -1.48
N LEU A 30 -3.06 0.82 -1.82
CA LEU A 30 -3.80 0.62 -3.08
C LEU A 30 -5.05 1.50 -3.18
N SER A 31 -5.80 1.64 -2.08
CA SER A 31 -6.96 2.52 -2.01
C SER A 31 -6.57 3.99 -2.25
N TYR A 32 -5.49 4.44 -1.61
CA TYR A 32 -4.95 5.78 -1.84
C TYR A 32 -4.53 5.99 -3.30
N LEU A 33 -3.84 5.03 -3.92
CA LEU A 33 -3.40 5.13 -5.32
C LEU A 33 -4.59 5.14 -6.28
N LYS A 34 -5.65 4.39 -5.99
CA LYS A 34 -6.90 4.41 -6.77
C LYS A 34 -7.55 5.79 -6.81
N GLU A 35 -7.51 6.52 -5.69
CA GLU A 35 -8.09 7.86 -5.59
C GLU A 35 -7.15 8.96 -6.10
N ASN A 36 -5.84 8.73 -6.07
CA ASN A 36 -4.81 9.73 -6.39
C ASN A 36 -4.08 9.40 -7.69
N HIS A 37 -4.74 9.72 -8.81
CA HIS A 37 -4.23 9.42 -10.16
C HIS A 37 -2.81 9.95 -10.42
N THR A 38 -2.47 11.16 -9.97
CA THR A 38 -1.15 11.75 -10.20
C THR A 38 -0.04 10.95 -9.52
N THR A 39 -0.30 10.45 -8.31
CA THR A 39 0.63 9.59 -7.58
C THR A 39 0.71 8.20 -8.19
N ALA A 40 -0.44 7.61 -8.56
CA ALA A 40 -0.47 6.33 -9.26
C ALA A 40 0.33 6.35 -10.56
N LYS A 41 0.22 7.44 -11.34
CA LYS A 41 1.00 7.63 -12.57
C LYS A 41 2.50 7.66 -12.30
N LYS A 42 2.94 8.48 -11.33
CA LYS A 42 4.35 8.55 -10.96
C LYS A 42 4.92 7.19 -10.56
N LEU A 43 4.16 6.44 -9.75
CA LEU A 43 4.55 5.09 -9.36
C LEU A 43 4.63 4.16 -10.57
N LYS A 44 3.64 4.21 -11.47
CA LYS A 44 3.64 3.41 -12.71
C LYS A 44 4.86 3.70 -13.57
N ASP A 45 5.19 4.97 -13.77
CA ASP A 45 6.35 5.40 -14.58
C ASP A 45 7.67 4.86 -13.98
N ILE A 46 7.82 4.91 -12.65
CA ILE A 46 8.98 4.33 -11.96
C ILE A 46 9.03 2.81 -12.15
N LEU A 47 7.91 2.11 -11.93
CA LEU A 47 7.87 0.65 -12.01
C LEU A 47 8.10 0.13 -13.43
N GLU A 48 7.66 0.84 -14.47
CA GLU A 48 7.97 0.44 -15.85
C GLU A 48 9.47 0.50 -16.13
N LEU A 49 10.16 1.55 -15.67
CA LEU A 49 11.61 1.67 -15.83
C LEU A 49 12.34 0.58 -15.04
N GLU A 50 12.10 0.51 -13.73
CA GLU A 50 12.87 -0.35 -12.81
C GLU A 50 12.61 -1.85 -13.04
N LEU A 51 11.39 -2.22 -13.44
CA LEU A 51 11.04 -3.64 -13.61
C LEU A 51 11.33 -4.18 -15.02
N THR A 52 11.81 -3.34 -15.96
CA THR A 52 12.02 -3.75 -17.36
C THR A 52 12.83 -5.05 -17.48
N HIS A 53 13.96 -5.16 -16.79
CA HIS A 53 14.81 -6.36 -16.88
C HIS A 53 14.22 -7.57 -16.15
N ILE A 54 13.60 -7.35 -14.98
CA ILE A 54 13.02 -8.44 -14.19
C ILE A 54 11.82 -9.05 -14.92
N LYS A 55 10.99 -8.23 -15.58
CA LYS A 55 9.88 -8.69 -16.43
C LYS A 55 10.36 -9.64 -17.54
N GLN A 56 11.54 -9.37 -18.10
CA GLN A 56 12.11 -10.19 -19.18
C GLN A 56 12.75 -11.48 -18.67
N VAL A 57 13.55 -11.40 -17.60
CA VAL A 57 14.41 -12.51 -17.16
C VAL A 57 13.72 -13.40 -16.12
N ARG A 58 12.87 -12.83 -15.26
CA ARG A 58 12.22 -13.51 -14.14
C ARG A 58 10.75 -13.06 -13.96
N PRO A 59 9.91 -13.28 -14.98
CA PRO A 59 8.48 -12.93 -14.89
C PRO A 59 7.76 -13.68 -13.76
N ASP A 60 8.28 -14.85 -13.35
CA ASP A 60 7.75 -15.65 -12.24
C ASP A 60 7.83 -14.92 -10.88
N ILE A 61 8.85 -14.08 -10.66
CA ILE A 61 8.97 -13.27 -9.45
C ILE A 61 7.88 -12.21 -9.41
N ILE A 62 7.64 -11.54 -10.55
CA ILE A 62 6.60 -10.49 -10.63
C ILE A 62 5.21 -11.12 -10.48
N ALA A 63 4.99 -12.30 -11.04
CA ALA A 63 3.74 -13.03 -10.88
C ALA A 63 3.44 -13.39 -9.41
N SER A 64 4.45 -13.51 -8.54
CA SER A 64 4.25 -13.76 -7.12
C SER A 64 3.89 -12.50 -6.31
N TRP A 65 3.96 -11.30 -6.90
CA TRP A 65 3.67 -10.04 -6.22
C TRP A 65 2.18 -9.70 -6.27
N LYS A 66 1.42 -10.23 -5.29
CA LYS A 66 -0.03 -10.00 -5.15
C LYS A 66 -0.43 -8.53 -5.32
N TYR A 67 0.17 -7.64 -4.53
CA TYR A 67 -0.23 -6.22 -4.51
C TYR A 67 0.21 -5.43 -5.76
N TYR A 68 1.27 -5.88 -6.45
CA TYR A 68 1.64 -5.30 -7.75
C TYR A 68 0.58 -5.63 -8.81
N ALA A 69 0.12 -6.89 -8.86
CA ALA A 69 -0.95 -7.30 -9.77
C ALA A 69 -2.27 -6.56 -9.50
N GLU A 70 -2.58 -6.27 -8.23
CA GLU A 70 -3.75 -5.46 -7.87
C GLU A 70 -3.59 -3.99 -8.29
N PHE A 71 -2.39 -3.42 -8.15
CA PHE A 71 -2.07 -2.08 -8.63
C PHE A 71 -2.22 -1.96 -10.16
N GLU A 72 -1.69 -2.91 -10.93
CA GLU A 72 -1.82 -2.91 -12.40
C GLU A 72 -3.29 -2.87 -12.84
N LYS A 73 -4.17 -3.66 -12.19
CA LYS A 73 -5.62 -3.63 -12.44
C LYS A 73 -6.27 -2.28 -12.10
N ILE A 74 -5.78 -1.60 -11.06
CA ILE A 74 -6.24 -0.25 -10.72
C ILE A 74 -5.82 0.72 -11.83
N TRP A 75 -4.57 0.65 -12.27
CA TRP A 75 -4.02 1.50 -13.32
C TRP A 75 -4.77 1.34 -14.65
N GLU A 76 -5.01 0.09 -15.09
CA GLU A 76 -5.78 -0.21 -16.30
C GLU A 76 -7.17 0.45 -16.27
N LYS A 77 -7.87 0.40 -15.13
CA LYS A 77 -9.19 1.03 -14.97
C LYS A 77 -9.13 2.55 -15.03
N LEU A 78 -8.08 3.15 -14.46
CA LEU A 78 -7.89 4.60 -14.50
C LEU A 78 -7.65 5.08 -15.93
N GLU A 79 -6.84 4.36 -16.71
CA GLU A 79 -6.59 4.71 -18.12
C GLU A 79 -7.82 4.49 -19.00
N LEU A 80 -8.58 3.41 -18.82
CA LEU A 80 -9.85 3.17 -19.54
C LEU A 80 -10.91 4.24 -19.24
N SER A 81 -10.92 4.82 -18.04
CA SER A 81 -11.87 5.90 -17.71
C SER A 81 -11.58 7.23 -18.41
N ARG A 82 -10.44 7.32 -19.12
CA ARG A 82 -9.98 8.53 -19.82
C ARG A 82 -10.13 8.46 -21.34
N SER A 83 -10.37 7.25 -21.89
CA SER A 83 -10.61 6.99 -23.31
C SER A 83 -12.08 7.05 -23.66
#